data_AF-A0A6G4MY00-F1
#
_entry.id   AF-A0A6G4MY00-F1
#
_cell.length_a   1.000
_cell.length_b   1.000
_cell.length_c   1.000
_cell.angle_alpha   90.00
_cell.angle_beta   90.00
_cell.angle_gamma   90.00
#
_symmetry.space_group_name_H-M   'P 1'
#
loop_
_entity.id
_entity.type
_entity.pdbx_description
1 polymer ?
#
loop_
_entity_poly.entity_id
_entity_poly.type
_entity_poly.pdbx_seq_one_letter_code
_entity_poly.pdbx_strand_id
1 'polypeptide(L)'
;MVKGRTKNLIPVTKRTKQDQIAISRKGGKASGKARKKKAELRRALDAILTMEIKDETLKQQLEDARLPADNQTLLALSMFNQAIKGNVRAAEFIADVLGVTRKDKLDIQEQKERIKYLKHQNKKQLAINGDIERPLVIVDEWASEHDTVDIDLGRGND
;
A
#
# COMPACT_ATOMS: atom_id res chain seq x y z
N MET A 1 9.30 7.75 13.19
CA MET A 1 9.54 8.35 11.86
C MET A 1 11.01 8.73 11.75
N VAL A 2 11.82 8.06 10.92
CA VAL A 2 13.27 8.31 10.82
C VAL A 2 13.52 9.63 10.07
N LYS A 3 13.61 10.74 10.81
CA LYS A 3 13.74 12.12 10.28
C LYS A 3 15.20 12.55 10.02
N GLY A 4 16.11 11.60 9.80
CA GLY A 4 17.56 11.86 9.76
C GLY A 4 18.26 11.75 8.40
N ARG A 5 17.65 11.13 7.37
CA ARG A 5 18.38 10.74 6.14
C ARG A 5 18.03 11.52 4.87
N THR A 6 17.16 12.53 4.94
CA THR A 6 16.65 13.24 3.74
C THR A 6 17.27 14.62 3.50
N LYS A 7 18.02 15.17 4.47
CA LYS A 7 18.52 16.56 4.41
C LYS A 7 19.55 16.81 3.29
N ASN A 8 20.20 15.75 2.77
CA ASN A 8 21.27 15.85 1.78
C ASN A 8 20.94 15.19 0.42
N LEU A 9 19.67 14.87 0.14
CA LEU A 9 19.28 14.25 -1.14
C LEU A 9 18.84 15.32 -2.14
N ILE A 10 19.54 15.39 -3.27
CA ILE A 10 19.08 16.16 -4.42
C ILE A 10 18.01 15.33 -5.17
N PRO A 11 16.81 15.88 -5.43
CA PRO A 11 15.81 15.21 -6.25
C PRO A 11 16.34 14.92 -7.66
N VAL A 12 15.96 13.77 -8.26
CA VAL A 12 16.39 13.39 -9.62
C VAL A 12 16.02 14.46 -10.66
N THR A 13 14.87 15.11 -10.49
CA THR A 13 14.38 16.19 -11.35
C THR A 13 15.24 17.46 -11.32
N LYS A 14 15.99 17.68 -10.24
CA LYS A 14 16.90 18.85 -10.07
C LYS A 14 18.33 18.56 -10.53
N ARG A 15 18.60 17.38 -11.12
CA ARG A 15 19.93 17.00 -11.64
C ARG A 15 20.06 17.27 -13.14
N THR A 16 21.29 17.25 -13.65
CA THR A 16 21.56 17.34 -15.09
C THR A 16 20.93 16.18 -15.86
N LYS A 17 20.63 16.38 -17.15
CA LYS A 17 20.06 15.32 -18.01
C LYS A 17 20.96 14.07 -18.06
N GLN A 18 22.28 14.26 -18.07
CA GLN A 18 23.24 13.16 -18.08
C GLN A 18 23.20 12.34 -16.77
N ASP A 19 23.14 13.01 -15.62
CA ASP A 19 23.01 12.33 -14.32
C ASP A 19 21.70 11.57 -14.19
N GLN A 20 20.60 12.14 -14.68
CA GLN A 20 19.29 11.48 -14.69
C GLN A 20 19.34 10.18 -15.50
N ILE A 21 19.96 10.21 -16.68
CA ILE A 21 20.16 9.02 -17.53
C ILE A 21 21.03 7.99 -16.81
N ALA A 22 22.15 8.41 -16.20
CA ALA A 22 23.05 7.51 -15.49
C ALA A 22 22.38 6.80 -14.31
N ILE A 23 21.62 7.56 -13.50
CA ILE A 23 20.85 7.02 -12.37
C ILE A 23 19.77 6.05 -12.86
N SER A 24 19.01 6.44 -13.89
CA SER A 24 17.96 5.61 -14.48
C SER A 24 18.53 4.30 -15.03
N ARG A 25 19.64 4.36 -15.77
CA ARG A 25 20.35 3.17 -16.28
C ARG A 25 20.84 2.28 -15.15
N LYS A 26 21.43 2.84 -14.09
CA LYS A 26 21.89 2.08 -12.92
C LYS A 26 20.72 1.39 -12.20
N GLY A 27 19.61 2.09 -12.00
CA GLY A 27 18.39 1.55 -11.41
C GLY A 27 17.77 0.44 -12.28
N GLY A 28 17.68 0.66 -13.59
CA GLY A 28 17.17 -0.32 -14.55
C GLY A 28 18.01 -1.60 -14.59
N LYS A 29 19.34 -1.48 -14.63
CA LYS A 29 20.26 -2.62 -14.56
C LYS A 29 20.15 -3.39 -13.24
N ALA A 30 20.14 -2.69 -12.11
CA ALA A 30 20.02 -3.32 -10.79
C ALA A 30 18.68 -4.04 -10.63
N SER A 31 17.57 -3.38 -11.02
CA SER A 31 16.23 -3.97 -11.02
C SER A 31 16.13 -5.16 -11.97
N GLY A 32 16.72 -5.06 -13.17
CA GLY A 32 16.80 -6.17 -14.12
C GLY A 32 17.53 -7.38 -13.54
N LYS A 33 18.70 -7.17 -12.91
CA LYS A 33 19.46 -8.23 -12.23
C LYS A 33 18.66 -8.88 -11.10
N ALA A 34 17.98 -8.07 -10.28
CA ALA A 34 17.13 -8.58 -9.20
C ALA A 34 15.94 -9.40 -9.72
N ARG A 35 15.28 -8.94 -10.80
CA ARG A 35 14.19 -9.68 -11.44
C ARG A 35 14.66 -11.01 -12.02
N LYS A 36 15.83 -11.03 -12.69
CA LYS A 36 16.44 -12.26 -13.22
C LYS A 36 16.75 -13.26 -12.10
N LYS A 37 17.43 -12.82 -11.04
CA LYS A 37 17.70 -13.66 -9.86
C LYS A 37 16.43 -14.24 -9.25
N LYS A 38 15.36 -13.45 -9.16
CA LYS A 38 14.06 -13.93 -8.66
C LYS A 38 13.44 -14.98 -9.59
N ALA A 39 13.55 -14.81 -10.91
CA ALA A 39 13.05 -15.77 -11.88
C ALA A 39 13.85 -17.08 -11.86
N GLU A 40 15.17 -17.00 -11.77
CA GLU A 40 16.07 -18.16 -11.62
C GLU A 40 15.76 -18.94 -10.34
N LEU A 41 15.59 -18.24 -9.21
CA LEU A 41 15.20 -18.88 -7.94
C LEU A 41 13.85 -19.60 -8.06
N ARG A 42 12.85 -19.00 -8.71
CA ARG A 42 11.55 -19.66 -8.93
C ARG A 42 11.73 -20.95 -9.72
N ARG A 43 12.46 -20.91 -10.84
CA ARG A 43 12.74 -22.12 -11.64
C ARG A 43 13.43 -23.21 -10.83
N ALA A 44 14.41 -22.84 -10.00
CA ALA A 44 15.11 -23.79 -9.14
C ALA A 44 14.18 -24.40 -8.09
N LEU A 45 13.31 -23.60 -7.48
CA LEU A 45 12.32 -24.09 -6.51
C LEU A 45 11.27 -24.99 -7.16
N ASP A 46 10.76 -24.61 -8.34
CA ASP A 46 9.80 -25.43 -9.09
C ASP A 46 10.41 -26.80 -9.39
N ALA A 47 11.67 -26.84 -9.85
CA ALA A 47 12.38 -28.09 -10.08
C ALA A 47 12.50 -28.93 -8.80
N ILE A 48 12.92 -28.33 -7.67
CA ILE A 48 13.05 -29.04 -6.39
C ILE A 48 11.70 -29.61 -5.93
N LEU A 49 10.61 -28.85 -6.06
CA LEU A 49 9.28 -29.27 -5.63
C LEU A 49 8.74 -30.44 -6.45
N THR A 50 9.06 -30.49 -7.75
CA THR A 50 8.67 -31.60 -8.65
C THR A 50 9.55 -32.85 -8.55
N MET A 51 10.71 -32.77 -7.89
CA MET A 51 11.57 -33.93 -7.72
C MET A 51 10.97 -34.95 -6.75
N GLU A 52 11.31 -36.21 -6.97
CA GLU A 52 11.01 -37.29 -6.03
C GLU A 52 11.71 -37.07 -4.69
N ILE A 53 11.07 -37.61 -3.64
CA ILE A 53 11.59 -37.57 -2.28
C ILE A 53 12.77 -38.53 -2.17
N LYS A 54 13.85 -38.06 -1.55
CA LYS A 54 15.07 -38.86 -1.32
C LYS A 54 14.99 -39.75 -0.08
N ASP A 55 14.11 -39.42 0.85
CA ASP A 55 13.91 -40.16 2.09
C ASP A 55 12.87 -41.27 1.87
N GLU A 56 13.33 -42.52 1.92
CA GLU A 56 12.51 -43.70 1.67
C GLU A 56 11.35 -43.84 2.68
N THR A 57 11.55 -43.38 3.92
CA THR A 57 10.52 -43.49 4.96
C THR A 57 9.34 -42.57 4.68
N LEU A 58 9.62 -41.33 4.28
CA LEU A 58 8.62 -40.34 3.92
C LEU A 58 7.93 -40.72 2.60
N LYS A 59 8.68 -41.30 1.67
CA LYS A 59 8.15 -41.85 0.42
C LYS A 59 7.12 -42.93 0.69
N GLN A 60 7.45 -43.93 1.51
CA GLN A 60 6.53 -45.00 1.88
C GLN A 60 5.25 -44.45 2.55
N GLN A 61 5.39 -43.48 3.47
CA GLN A 61 4.23 -42.86 4.13
C GLN A 61 3.26 -42.22 3.15
N LEU A 62 3.76 -41.59 2.09
CA LEU A 62 2.91 -40.98 1.06
C LEU A 62 2.29 -42.04 0.14
N GLU A 63 3.04 -43.07 -0.22
CA GLU A 63 2.53 -44.18 -1.03
C GLU A 63 1.43 -44.96 -0.32
N ASP A 64 1.57 -45.21 0.99
CA ASP A 64 0.55 -45.83 1.84
C ASP A 64 -0.72 -44.97 1.89
N ALA A 65 -0.56 -43.64 1.90
CA ALA A 65 -1.65 -42.68 1.81
C ALA A 65 -2.22 -42.51 0.38
N ARG A 66 -1.69 -43.25 -0.61
CA ARG A 66 -2.01 -43.14 -2.05
C ARG A 66 -1.80 -41.74 -2.61
N LEU A 67 -0.79 -41.05 -2.10
CA LEU A 67 -0.40 -39.71 -2.52
C LEU A 67 0.87 -39.76 -3.39
N PRO A 68 1.09 -38.76 -4.26
CA PRO A 68 2.32 -38.65 -5.03
C PRO A 68 3.55 -38.53 -4.13
N ALA A 69 4.61 -39.28 -4.46
CA ALA A 69 5.90 -39.26 -3.75
C ALA A 69 6.80 -38.08 -4.17
N ASP A 70 6.23 -36.88 -4.30
CA ASP A 70 6.95 -35.66 -4.67
C ASP A 70 7.16 -34.71 -3.48
N ASN A 71 8.18 -33.85 -3.59
CA ASN A 71 8.51 -32.91 -2.52
C ASN A 71 7.39 -31.89 -2.26
N GLN A 72 6.58 -31.59 -3.29
CA GLN A 72 5.42 -30.72 -3.15
C GLN A 72 4.35 -31.31 -2.22
N THR A 73 4.01 -32.58 -2.38
CA THR A 73 3.03 -33.26 -1.53
C THR A 73 3.57 -33.42 -0.10
N LEU A 74 4.86 -33.72 0.04
CA LEU A 74 5.50 -33.76 1.35
C LEU A 74 5.41 -32.42 2.10
N LEU A 75 5.64 -31.30 1.39
CA LEU A 75 5.49 -29.96 1.95
C LEU A 75 4.05 -29.69 2.39
N ALA A 76 3.06 -30.06 1.57
CA ALA A 76 1.65 -29.91 1.91
C ALA A 76 1.27 -30.71 3.17
N LEU A 77 1.73 -31.96 3.28
CA LEU A 77 1.50 -32.80 4.45
C LEU A 77 2.16 -32.21 5.72
N SER A 78 3.38 -31.69 5.60
CA SER A 78 4.06 -31.01 6.72
C SER A 78 3.30 -29.77 7.20
N MET A 79 2.80 -28.94 6.28
CA MET A 79 1.98 -27.78 6.61
C MET A 79 0.66 -28.20 7.26
N PHE A 80 0.03 -29.25 6.75
CA PHE A 80 -1.19 -29.81 7.35
C PHE A 80 -0.95 -30.29 8.78
N ASN A 81 0.12 -31.05 9.01
CA ASN A 81 0.49 -31.50 10.34
C ASN A 81 0.80 -30.33 11.30
N GLN A 82 1.41 -29.26 10.82
CA GLN A 82 1.63 -28.05 11.62
C GLN A 82 0.31 -27.31 11.91
N ALA A 83 -0.61 -27.25 10.95
CA ALA A 83 -1.91 -26.64 11.13
C ALA A 83 -2.74 -27.39 12.19
N ILE A 84 -2.74 -28.73 12.17
CA ILE A 84 -3.37 -29.56 13.21
C ILE A 84 -2.80 -29.24 14.60
N LYS A 85 -1.50 -28.96 14.68
CA LYS A 85 -0.82 -28.56 15.93
C LYS A 85 -1.10 -27.11 16.35
N GLY A 86 -1.97 -26.40 15.64
CA GLY A 86 -2.35 -25.01 15.97
C GLY A 86 -1.49 -23.93 15.33
N ASN A 87 -0.65 -24.25 14.33
CA ASN A 87 0.09 -23.22 13.60
C ASN A 87 -0.84 -22.46 12.63
N VAL A 88 -1.29 -21.29 13.04
CA VAL A 88 -2.18 -20.41 12.26
C VAL A 88 -1.62 -20.08 10.88
N ARG A 89 -0.30 -19.85 10.76
CA ARG A 89 0.30 -19.53 9.45
C ARG A 89 0.29 -20.72 8.50
N ALA A 90 0.42 -21.93 9.01
CA ALA A 90 0.30 -23.14 8.19
C ALA A 90 -1.16 -23.34 7.73
N ALA A 91 -2.13 -23.03 8.61
CA ALA A 91 -3.54 -23.03 8.25
C ALA A 91 -3.88 -21.96 7.18
N GLU A 92 -3.34 -20.74 7.31
CA GLU A 92 -3.46 -19.68 6.30
C GLU A 92 -2.88 -20.12 4.95
N PHE A 93 -1.69 -20.75 4.95
CA PHE A 93 -1.08 -21.28 3.74
C PHE A 93 -2.00 -22.29 3.04
N ILE A 94 -2.59 -23.23 3.79
CA ILE A 94 -3.53 -24.22 3.24
C ILE A 94 -4.78 -23.53 2.69
N ALA A 95 -5.34 -22.55 3.41
CA ALA A 95 -6.50 -21.80 2.97
C ALA A 95 -6.23 -21.02 1.66
N ASP A 96 -5.04 -20.43 1.53
CA ASP A 96 -4.60 -19.71 0.33
C ASP A 96 -4.43 -20.64 -0.89
N VAL A 97 -3.89 -21.85 -0.67
CA VAL A 97 -3.75 -22.89 -1.71
C VAL A 97 -5.12 -23.37 -2.18
N LEU A 98 -6.03 -23.66 -1.25
CA LEU A 98 -7.42 -24.05 -1.53
C LEU A 98 -8.28 -22.90 -2.08
N GLY A 99 -7.78 -21.66 -2.01
CA GLY A 99 -8.48 -20.48 -2.50
C GLY A 99 -9.63 -20.01 -1.60
N VAL A 100 -9.73 -20.52 -0.36
CA VAL A 100 -10.81 -20.17 0.58
C VAL A 100 -10.73 -18.70 1.01
N THR A 101 -9.51 -18.14 1.10
CA THR A 101 -9.21 -16.78 1.58
C THR A 101 -9.01 -15.77 0.45
N ARG A 102 -9.01 -16.19 -0.82
CA ARG A 102 -8.75 -15.27 -1.94
C ARG A 102 -9.96 -14.37 -2.17
N LYS A 103 -9.86 -13.12 -1.71
CA LYS A 103 -10.70 -12.02 -2.22
C LYS A 103 -10.49 -11.92 -3.72
N ASP A 104 -11.59 -11.76 -4.45
CA ASP A 104 -11.53 -11.75 -5.91
C ASP A 104 -10.68 -10.58 -6.40
N LYS A 105 -10.07 -10.72 -7.59
CA LYS A 105 -9.31 -9.60 -8.19
C LYS A 105 -10.16 -8.34 -8.32
N LEU A 106 -11.46 -8.52 -8.53
CA LEU A 106 -12.48 -7.47 -8.57
C LEU A 106 -12.64 -6.81 -7.20
N ASP A 107 -12.73 -7.58 -6.11
CA ASP A 107 -12.79 -7.05 -4.74
C ASP A 107 -11.57 -6.18 -4.42
N ILE A 108 -10.38 -6.61 -4.83
CA ILE A 108 -9.14 -5.85 -4.60
C ILE A 108 -9.14 -4.54 -5.41
N GLN A 109 -9.70 -4.56 -6.63
CA GLN A 109 -9.82 -3.36 -7.46
C GLN A 109 -10.83 -2.38 -6.86
N GLU A 110 -12.00 -2.87 -6.46
CA GLU A 110 -13.03 -2.06 -5.80
C GLU A 110 -12.49 -1.42 -4.52
N GLN A 111 -11.77 -2.17 -3.68
CA GLN A 111 -11.14 -1.61 -2.48
C GLN A 111 -10.11 -0.53 -2.81
N LYS A 112 -9.32 -0.69 -3.87
CA LYS A 112 -8.37 0.34 -4.31
C LYS A 112 -9.09 1.61 -4.79
N GLU A 113 -10.16 1.47 -5.54
CA GLU A 113 -10.97 2.58 -6.01
C GLU A 113 -11.66 3.30 -4.85
N ARG A 114 -12.22 2.55 -3.90
CA ARG A 114 -12.80 3.11 -2.67
C ARG A 114 -11.78 3.87 -1.83
N ILE A 115 -10.59 3.32 -1.62
CA ILE A 115 -9.49 4.02 -0.93
C ILE A 115 -9.07 5.29 -1.70
N LYS A 116 -9.00 5.23 -3.04
CA LYS A 116 -8.65 6.39 -3.86
C LYS A 116 -9.70 7.49 -3.77
N TYR A 117 -10.98 7.12 -3.82
CA TYR A 117 -12.10 8.03 -3.64
C TYR A 117 -12.07 8.69 -2.25
N LEU A 118 -11.95 7.91 -1.18
CA LEU A 118 -11.87 8.41 0.20
C LEU A 118 -10.67 9.37 0.40
N LYS A 119 -9.51 9.04 -0.16
CA LYS A 119 -8.34 9.94 -0.14
C LYS A 119 -8.62 11.26 -0.85
N HIS A 120 -9.33 11.22 -1.97
CA HIS A 120 -9.68 12.43 -2.72
C HIS A 120 -10.70 13.29 -1.97
N GLN A 121 -11.71 12.66 -1.36
CA GLN A 121 -12.69 13.34 -0.51
C GLN A 121 -12.03 14.01 0.70
N ASN A 122 -11.21 13.27 1.45
CA ASN A 122 -10.48 13.83 2.59
C ASN A 122 -9.58 15.01 2.18
N LYS A 123 -8.93 14.93 1.01
CA LYS A 123 -8.12 16.05 0.49
C LYS A 123 -8.96 17.29 0.17
N LYS A 124 -10.17 17.11 -0.40
CA LYS A 124 -11.10 18.22 -0.65
C LYS A 124 -11.59 18.83 0.66
N GLN A 125 -11.98 18.01 1.63
CA GLN A 125 -12.38 18.49 2.96
C GLN A 125 -11.26 19.22 3.69
N LEU A 126 -10.02 18.75 3.63
CA LEU A 126 -8.87 19.47 4.19
C LEU A 126 -8.65 20.84 3.51
N ALA A 127 -8.84 20.93 2.19
CA ALA A 127 -8.72 22.19 1.47
C ALA A 127 -9.85 23.18 1.87
N ILE A 128 -11.09 22.69 1.94
CA ILE A 128 -12.25 23.49 2.36
C ILE A 128 -12.08 23.97 3.81
N ASN A 129 -11.69 23.09 4.73
CA ASN A 129 -11.47 23.46 6.13
C ASN A 129 -10.33 24.49 6.27
N GLY A 130 -9.26 24.36 5.47
CA GLY A 130 -8.19 25.35 5.43
C GLY A 130 -8.59 26.70 4.83
N ASP A 131 -9.64 26.75 4.01
CA ASP A 131 -10.22 28.00 3.49
C ASP A 131 -11.20 28.63 4.47
N ILE A 132 -11.91 27.84 5.29
CA ILE A 132 -12.80 28.32 6.38
C ILE A 132 -12.00 28.94 7.54
N GLU A 133 -10.78 28.47 7.81
CA GLU A 133 -9.90 29.06 8.84
C GLU A 133 -9.28 30.41 8.44
N ARG A 134 -9.45 30.86 7.19
CA ARG A 134 -8.99 32.19 6.77
C ARG A 134 -9.99 33.25 7.25
N PRO A 135 -9.57 34.26 8.02
CA PRO A 135 -10.49 35.31 8.46
C PRO A 135 -11.04 36.07 7.25
N LEU A 136 -12.36 36.19 7.17
CA LEU A 136 -13.06 37.04 6.19
C LEU A 136 -12.73 38.51 6.48
N VAL A 137 -11.96 39.14 5.59
CA VAL A 137 -11.68 40.58 5.63
C VAL A 137 -12.72 41.27 4.74
N ILE A 138 -13.74 41.87 5.35
CA ILE A 138 -14.68 42.76 4.67
C ILE A 138 -14.03 44.14 4.62
N VAL A 139 -13.70 44.61 3.41
CA VAL A 139 -13.23 45.98 3.19
C VAL A 139 -14.45 46.80 2.81
N ASP A 140 -14.87 47.69 3.71
CA ASP A 140 -15.97 48.62 3.44
C ASP A 140 -15.42 49.89 2.80
N GLU A 141 -15.50 49.96 1.47
CA GLU A 141 -15.09 51.13 0.68
C GLU A 141 -16.23 52.16 0.53
N TRP A 142 -17.39 51.92 1.16
CA TRP A 142 -18.58 52.77 1.05
C TRP A 142 -18.96 53.50 2.35
N ALA A 143 -18.16 53.40 3.41
CA ALA A 143 -18.44 54.04 4.71
C ALA A 143 -18.24 55.56 4.73
N SER A 144 -17.88 56.20 3.61
CA SER A 144 -17.53 57.63 3.57
C SER A 144 -18.43 58.45 2.66
N GLU A 145 -19.75 58.28 2.73
CA GLU A 145 -20.69 59.24 2.14
C GLU A 145 -22.08 59.00 2.76
N HIS A 146 -22.42 59.80 3.78
CA HIS A 146 -23.71 60.45 4.02
C HIS A 146 -23.87 60.84 5.51
N ASP A 147 -23.63 62.13 5.74
CA ASP A 147 -24.28 63.08 6.65
C ASP A 147 -24.71 62.61 8.05
N THR A 148 -24.04 63.17 9.05
CA THR A 148 -24.56 63.30 10.42
C THR A 148 -25.85 64.11 10.37
N VAL A 149 -27.00 63.43 10.40
CA VAL A 149 -28.27 64.06 10.74
C VAL A 149 -28.30 64.17 12.26
N ASP A 150 -28.03 65.38 12.78
CA ASP A 150 -28.30 65.72 14.17
C ASP A 150 -29.82 65.65 14.40
N ILE A 151 -30.26 64.60 15.09
CA ILE A 151 -31.63 64.49 15.58
C ILE A 151 -31.64 65.16 16.95
N ASP A 152 -32.09 66.41 17.01
CA ASP A 152 -32.37 67.15 18.23
C ASP A 152 -33.47 66.42 19.04
N LEU A 153 -33.05 65.68 20.06
CA LEU A 153 -33.96 65.10 21.04
C LEU A 153 -34.34 66.19 22.05
N GLY A 154 -35.33 66.99 21.65
CA GLY A 154 -36.02 67.96 22.49
C GLY A 154 -36.35 67.37 23.86
N ARG A 155 -35.63 67.84 24.86
CA ARG A 155 -35.79 67.50 26.27
C ARG A 155 -36.95 68.34 26.81
N GLY A 156 -38.08 67.69 27.11
CA GLY A 156 -39.23 68.33 27.77
C GLY A 156 -39.69 67.51 28.96
N ASN A 157 -39.38 68.00 30.17
CA ASN A 157 -40.36 68.27 31.23
C ASN A 157 -39.61 68.80 32.46
N ASP A 158 -39.79 70.10 32.74
CA ASP A 158 -40.68 70.57 33.80
C ASP A 158 -41.47 71.78 33.29
#